data_AF-A0A8T9PYQ5-F1
#
_entry.id   AF-A0A8T9PYQ5-F1
#
_cell.length_a   1.000
_cell.length_b   1.000
_cell.length_c   1.000
_cell.angle_alpha   90.00
_cell.angle_beta   90.00
_cell.angle_gamma   90.00
#
_symmetry.space_group_name_H-M   'P 1'
#
loop_
_entity.id
_entity.type
_entity.pdbx_description
1 polymer ?
#
loop_
_entity_poly.entity_id
_entity_poly.type
_entity_poly.pdbx_seq_one_letter_code
_entity_poly.pdbx_strand_id
1 'polypeptide(L)'
;MKSMLPVSIRREAVATPVLPGRRSFLFYSGAGMALGSLWLAGCKDDEVTPAPVPAPTLTSFTPSTGTPGTTITVTGTNFAGTTAVTVGGAAAPFTVVSATTLTLTIPATATTGSIAVSTPGGTATSTTPLTVLPPASTITSFTPASAFPGATVTLTGTNFTGATGVTVGGVAVATYSVVNATTLTLVVPNTAQTGLIVITTPSGTGTSTTPLTVLPLYVNVGSGDLGVLNYAYALEQLEAAFYEAVKKGAYYAQAPVAEKQALADISNHENVHRDLLRNVLGNNAIKTLETDFSSIDVTSRSQVLAAARQFEDLGVAAYNGAARFLTNPAYLALAGKIVSVEARHAGLIRDLVSYNSFVDADVVNVSRGLELSKRPAVVAELVNTYLEPGSKLDVSGLK
;
A
#
# COMPACT_ATOMS: atom_id res chain seq x y z
N MET A 1 -20.18 44.62 23.06
CA MET A 1 -21.22 45.65 22.82
C MET A 1 -21.73 45.53 21.39
N LYS A 2 -23.04 45.31 21.23
CA LYS A 2 -23.87 45.33 20.00
C LYS A 2 -23.57 44.24 18.95
N SER A 3 -24.52 43.58 18.28
CA SER A 3 -26.01 43.51 18.31
C SER A 3 -26.34 42.48 17.21
N MET A 4 -26.77 41.25 17.49
CA MET A 4 -28.16 40.77 17.52
C MET A 4 -29.19 41.42 16.55
N LEU A 5 -29.77 40.53 15.73
CA LEU A 5 -31.19 40.36 15.32
C LEU A 5 -31.65 40.74 13.89
N PRO A 6 -32.68 40.01 13.36
CA PRO A 6 -32.92 39.73 11.94
C PRO A 6 -34.14 40.47 11.38
N VAL A 7 -34.39 40.34 10.06
CA VAL A 7 -35.57 40.95 9.39
C VAL A 7 -36.43 39.90 8.68
N SER A 8 -37.73 40.18 8.79
CA SER A 8 -38.94 39.39 8.55
C SER A 8 -39.48 39.49 7.11
N ILE A 9 -40.06 38.36 6.66
CA ILE A 9 -41.28 38.14 5.84
C ILE A 9 -41.81 39.28 4.94
N ARG A 10 -42.04 38.96 3.65
CA ARG A 10 -43.26 39.39 2.93
C ARG A 10 -43.84 38.27 2.04
N ARG A 11 -45.16 38.11 2.15
CA ARG A 11 -46.05 37.41 1.21
C ARG A 11 -46.35 38.34 0.04
N GLU A 12 -46.41 37.79 -1.17
CA GLU A 12 -47.24 38.32 -2.26
C GLU A 12 -47.91 37.15 -2.99
N ALA A 13 -49.19 37.34 -3.29
CA ALA A 13 -50.06 36.43 -4.03
C ALA A 13 -50.57 37.19 -5.26
N VAL A 14 -50.47 36.63 -6.47
CA VAL A 14 -51.24 37.11 -7.64
C VAL A 14 -51.57 35.97 -8.62
N ALA A 15 -52.87 35.78 -8.78
CA ALA A 15 -53.70 35.43 -9.95
C ALA A 15 -53.44 34.21 -10.85
N THR A 16 -54.54 33.46 -10.98
CA THR A 16 -54.90 32.42 -11.97
C THR A 16 -55.17 32.99 -13.38
N PRO A 17 -55.20 32.12 -14.41
CA PRO A 17 -56.13 32.29 -15.51
C PRO A 17 -57.16 31.16 -15.64
N VAL A 18 -58.29 31.60 -16.17
CA VAL A 18 -59.59 30.96 -16.39
C VAL A 18 -59.54 30.00 -17.59
N LEU A 19 -60.25 28.86 -17.50
CA LEU A 19 -60.68 28.07 -18.67
C LEU A 19 -62.21 27.88 -18.62
N PRO A 20 -62.96 28.15 -19.71
CA PRO A 20 -64.40 27.99 -19.74
C PRO A 20 -64.83 26.62 -20.31
N GLY A 21 -66.01 26.17 -19.86
CA GLY A 21 -67.05 25.75 -20.80
C GLY A 21 -67.28 24.26 -21.05
N ARG A 22 -67.99 23.62 -20.10
CA ARG A 22 -69.03 22.58 -20.25
C ARG A 22 -69.41 22.11 -21.67
N ARG A 23 -69.69 20.81 -21.78
CA ARG A 23 -71.04 20.28 -22.12
C ARG A 23 -71.20 18.82 -21.66
N SER A 24 -72.19 18.61 -20.79
CA SER A 24 -72.77 17.32 -20.43
C SER A 24 -74.05 17.12 -21.24
N PHE A 25 -74.36 15.89 -21.65
CA PHE A 25 -75.74 15.44 -21.83
C PHE A 25 -75.88 13.97 -21.42
N LEU A 26 -77.09 13.65 -20.98
CA LEU A 26 -77.51 12.65 -20.01
C LEU A 26 -78.35 11.56 -20.70
N PHE A 27 -78.38 10.37 -20.09
CA PHE A 27 -79.45 9.34 -20.05
C PHE A 27 -80.04 8.75 -21.37
N TYR A 28 -80.12 7.42 -21.46
CA TYR A 28 -81.30 6.65 -21.02
C TYR A 28 -81.08 5.13 -21.09
N SER A 29 -81.74 4.43 -20.17
CA SER A 29 -81.93 2.98 -20.04
C SER A 29 -82.86 2.38 -21.09
N GLY A 30 -82.77 1.07 -21.37
CA GLY A 30 -83.84 0.32 -22.04
C GLY A 30 -83.52 -1.15 -22.28
N ALA A 31 -84.31 -2.03 -21.68
CA ALA A 31 -84.37 -3.47 -21.91
C ALA A 31 -85.34 -3.81 -23.08
N GLY A 32 -85.22 -4.99 -23.69
CA GLY A 32 -86.31 -5.57 -24.49
C GLY A 32 -85.88 -6.53 -25.61
N MET A 33 -86.41 -7.76 -25.56
CA MET A 33 -86.20 -8.89 -26.48
C MET A 33 -86.85 -8.70 -27.88
N ALA A 34 -86.34 -9.42 -28.89
CA ALA A 34 -87.06 -10.46 -29.68
C ALA A 34 -86.63 -10.56 -31.17
N LEU A 35 -86.26 -11.80 -31.55
CA LEU A 35 -86.40 -12.52 -32.83
C LEU A 35 -86.42 -11.78 -34.18
N GLY A 36 -85.51 -12.20 -35.06
CA GLY A 36 -85.57 -11.94 -36.50
C GLY A 36 -84.46 -12.64 -37.25
N SER A 37 -84.63 -13.93 -37.55
CA SER A 37 -83.77 -14.67 -38.47
C SER A 37 -84.05 -14.17 -39.91
N LEU A 38 -83.06 -13.59 -40.58
CA LEU A 38 -83.08 -13.44 -42.04
C LEU A 38 -81.68 -13.67 -42.60
N TRP A 39 -81.58 -14.68 -43.45
CA TRP A 39 -80.37 -15.17 -44.09
C TRP A 39 -79.79 -14.15 -45.08
N LEU A 40 -78.49 -13.85 -44.94
CA LEU A 40 -77.65 -13.32 -46.01
C LEU A 40 -76.42 -14.23 -46.11
N ALA A 41 -76.25 -14.79 -47.29
CA ALA A 41 -75.19 -15.70 -47.67
C ALA A 41 -73.85 -14.95 -47.84
N GLY A 42 -72.75 -15.65 -47.50
CA GLY A 42 -71.49 -15.56 -48.24
C GLY A 42 -70.51 -14.45 -47.84
N CYS A 43 -69.62 -14.77 -46.91
CA CYS A 43 -68.18 -14.86 -47.18
C CYS A 43 -67.64 -15.97 -46.25
N LYS A 44 -66.87 -16.92 -46.79
CA LYS A 44 -66.00 -17.74 -45.94
C LYS A 44 -64.94 -16.77 -45.44
N ASP A 45 -64.96 -16.43 -44.17
CA ASP A 45 -63.75 -15.99 -43.50
C ASP A 45 -62.81 -17.20 -43.52
N ASP A 46 -61.93 -17.24 -44.52
CA ASP A 46 -60.69 -18.00 -44.39
C ASP A 46 -59.92 -17.30 -43.27
N GLU A 47 -60.16 -17.71 -42.01
CA GLU A 47 -59.16 -17.50 -40.97
C GLU A 47 -57.93 -18.27 -41.42
N VAL A 48 -57.03 -17.56 -42.12
CA VAL A 48 -55.64 -17.95 -42.23
C VAL A 48 -55.10 -17.89 -40.81
N THR A 49 -55.27 -18.98 -40.07
CA THR A 49 -54.60 -19.17 -38.79
C THR A 49 -53.11 -18.97 -39.05
N PRO A 50 -52.48 -17.89 -38.53
CA PRO A 50 -51.07 -17.64 -38.81
C PRO A 50 -50.28 -18.87 -38.36
N ALA A 51 -49.35 -19.33 -39.20
CA ALA A 51 -48.46 -20.41 -38.81
C ALA A 51 -47.79 -20.08 -37.47
N PRO A 52 -47.69 -21.03 -36.52
CA PRO A 52 -47.10 -20.76 -35.20
C PRO A 52 -45.71 -20.15 -35.36
N VAL A 53 -45.48 -18.98 -34.76
CA VAL A 53 -44.16 -18.34 -34.79
C VAL A 53 -43.19 -19.23 -34.03
N PRO A 54 -42.09 -19.71 -34.64
CA PRO A 54 -41.20 -20.66 -33.99
C PRO A 54 -40.48 -20.01 -32.82
N ALA A 55 -40.39 -20.73 -31.69
CA ALA A 55 -39.69 -20.26 -30.51
C ALA A 55 -38.19 -20.05 -30.79
N PRO A 56 -37.54 -19.05 -30.17
CA PRO A 56 -36.12 -18.85 -30.31
C PRO A 56 -35.35 -19.95 -29.58
N THR A 57 -34.11 -20.19 -30.01
CA THR A 57 -33.14 -20.98 -29.24
C THR A 57 -31.90 -20.13 -28.98
N LEU A 58 -31.24 -20.36 -27.85
CA LEU A 58 -29.96 -19.72 -27.50
C LEU A 58 -28.95 -20.85 -27.29
N THR A 59 -27.99 -20.96 -28.21
CA THR A 59 -27.01 -22.05 -28.21
C THR A 59 -25.72 -21.66 -27.51
N SER A 60 -25.23 -20.44 -27.74
CA SER A 60 -23.99 -19.95 -27.11
C SER A 60 -23.94 -18.42 -27.08
N PHE A 61 -23.00 -17.90 -26.30
CA PHE A 61 -22.66 -16.48 -26.30
C PHE A 61 -21.17 -16.30 -26.04
N THR A 62 -20.59 -15.23 -26.57
CA THR A 62 -19.17 -14.90 -26.40
C THR A 62 -18.94 -13.38 -26.41
N PRO A 63 -18.09 -12.84 -25.52
CA PRO A 63 -17.41 -13.52 -24.41
C PRO A 63 -18.37 -13.98 -23.29
N SER A 64 -17.91 -14.86 -22.39
CA SER A 64 -18.70 -15.36 -21.24
C SER A 64 -18.59 -14.50 -19.98
N THR A 65 -17.73 -13.49 -20.00
CA THR A 65 -17.50 -12.51 -18.93
C THR A 65 -17.38 -11.11 -19.53
N GLY A 66 -17.74 -10.08 -18.77
CA GLY A 66 -17.57 -8.70 -19.20
C GLY A 66 -18.00 -7.68 -18.15
N THR A 67 -17.53 -6.44 -18.28
CA THR A 67 -18.00 -5.30 -17.49
C THR A 67 -19.18 -4.62 -18.18
N PRO A 68 -19.94 -3.73 -17.52
CA PRO A 68 -20.87 -2.86 -18.21
C PRO A 68 -20.24 -2.18 -19.44
N GLY A 69 -20.98 -2.16 -20.55
CA GLY A 69 -20.51 -1.67 -21.85
C GLY A 69 -19.85 -2.72 -22.75
N THR A 70 -19.50 -3.92 -22.24
CA THR A 70 -18.99 -5.00 -23.09
C THR A 70 -20.07 -5.49 -24.06
N THR A 71 -19.73 -5.65 -25.34
CA THR A 71 -20.60 -6.26 -26.35
C THR A 71 -20.46 -7.78 -26.30
N ILE A 72 -21.59 -8.48 -26.20
CA ILE A 72 -21.69 -9.94 -26.22
C ILE A 72 -22.39 -10.36 -27.52
N THR A 73 -21.78 -11.29 -28.25
CA THR A 73 -22.39 -11.94 -29.40
C THR A 73 -23.14 -13.18 -28.92
N VAL A 74 -24.42 -13.28 -29.26
CA VAL A 74 -25.31 -14.39 -28.90
C VAL A 74 -25.68 -15.16 -30.18
N THR A 75 -25.48 -16.48 -30.15
CA THR A 75 -25.77 -17.40 -31.25
C THR A 75 -26.98 -18.25 -30.90
N GLY A 76 -27.83 -18.52 -31.90
CA GLY A 76 -29.07 -19.25 -31.70
C GLY A 76 -29.90 -19.40 -32.98
N THR A 77 -31.21 -19.44 -32.83
CA THR A 77 -32.17 -19.47 -33.95
C THR A 77 -33.39 -18.59 -33.67
N ASN A 78 -34.08 -18.19 -34.75
CA ASN A 78 -35.32 -17.42 -34.74
C ASN A 78 -35.23 -16.02 -34.06
N PHE A 79 -34.10 -15.32 -34.18
CA PHE A 79 -33.89 -13.99 -33.59
C PHE A 79 -34.41 -12.80 -34.40
N ALA A 80 -34.91 -13.00 -35.63
CA ALA A 80 -35.34 -11.90 -36.50
C ALA A 80 -36.43 -11.00 -35.88
N GLY A 81 -37.27 -11.55 -35.00
CA GLY A 81 -38.35 -10.85 -34.30
C GLY A 81 -38.08 -10.57 -32.83
N THR A 82 -36.82 -10.48 -32.39
CA THR A 82 -36.50 -10.21 -30.98
C THR A 82 -37.05 -8.85 -30.53
N THR A 83 -37.84 -8.86 -29.45
CA THR A 83 -38.47 -7.67 -28.86
C THR A 83 -37.81 -7.23 -27.56
N ALA A 84 -37.15 -8.16 -26.85
CA ALA A 84 -36.41 -7.85 -25.62
C ALA A 84 -35.23 -8.79 -25.43
N VAL A 85 -34.16 -8.25 -24.85
CA VAL A 85 -33.03 -9.03 -24.33
C VAL A 85 -32.77 -8.59 -22.89
N THR A 86 -32.57 -9.55 -21.99
CA THR A 86 -32.16 -9.25 -20.60
C THR A 86 -30.90 -10.00 -20.22
N VAL A 87 -30.13 -9.43 -19.30
CA VAL A 87 -28.94 -10.04 -18.67
C VAL A 87 -29.16 -10.00 -17.17
N GLY A 88 -29.26 -11.19 -16.54
CA GLY A 88 -29.55 -11.26 -15.10
C GLY A 88 -30.86 -10.57 -14.71
N GLY A 89 -31.81 -10.47 -15.64
CA GLY A 89 -33.08 -9.77 -15.47
C GLY A 89 -33.07 -8.27 -15.81
N ALA A 90 -31.91 -7.65 -16.02
CA ALA A 90 -31.81 -6.26 -16.45
C ALA A 90 -31.98 -6.16 -17.98
N ALA A 91 -32.78 -5.20 -18.45
CA ALA A 91 -32.96 -4.94 -19.88
C ALA A 91 -31.64 -4.50 -20.53
N ALA A 92 -31.22 -5.20 -21.58
CA ALA A 92 -29.97 -4.98 -22.28
C ALA A 92 -30.23 -4.41 -23.69
N PRO A 93 -29.56 -3.33 -24.11
CA PRO A 93 -29.57 -2.90 -25.50
C PRO A 93 -29.05 -4.00 -26.41
N PHE A 94 -29.71 -4.22 -27.55
CA PHE A 94 -29.33 -5.27 -28.50
C PHE A 94 -29.49 -4.82 -29.95
N THR A 95 -28.83 -5.53 -30.84
CA THR A 95 -28.95 -5.40 -32.29
C THR A 95 -29.09 -6.80 -32.87
N VAL A 96 -30.16 -7.05 -33.62
CA VAL A 96 -30.34 -8.29 -34.36
C VAL A 96 -29.49 -8.22 -35.61
N VAL A 97 -28.51 -9.13 -35.73
CA VAL A 97 -27.61 -9.20 -36.89
C VAL A 97 -28.21 -10.11 -37.96
N SER A 98 -28.79 -11.23 -37.54
CA SER A 98 -29.48 -12.19 -38.40
C SER A 98 -30.48 -13.02 -37.58
N ALA A 99 -31.21 -13.94 -38.23
CA ALA A 99 -32.07 -14.89 -37.53
C ALA A 99 -31.32 -15.84 -36.57
N THR A 100 -29.99 -15.94 -36.67
CA THR A 100 -29.16 -16.84 -35.85
C THR A 100 -28.15 -16.10 -34.97
N THR A 101 -28.08 -14.77 -35.07
CA THR A 101 -27.09 -13.97 -34.35
C THR A 101 -27.67 -12.63 -33.92
N LEU A 102 -27.47 -12.29 -32.65
CA LEU A 102 -27.68 -10.93 -32.15
C LEU A 102 -26.50 -10.50 -31.29
N THR A 103 -26.27 -9.20 -31.20
CA THR A 103 -25.31 -8.63 -30.26
C THR A 103 -26.07 -7.89 -29.16
N LEU A 104 -25.66 -8.03 -27.91
CA LEU A 104 -26.16 -7.22 -26.79
C LEU A 104 -25.03 -6.44 -26.14
N THR A 105 -25.33 -5.33 -25.48
CA THR A 105 -24.37 -4.58 -24.65
C THR A 105 -24.75 -4.77 -23.18
N ILE A 106 -23.81 -5.17 -22.33
CA ILE A 106 -24.06 -5.33 -20.89
C ILE A 106 -24.47 -3.96 -20.30
N PRO A 107 -25.69 -3.79 -19.77
CA PRO A 107 -26.12 -2.54 -19.16
C PRO A 107 -25.49 -2.35 -17.78
N ALA A 108 -25.39 -1.10 -17.31
CA ALA A 108 -24.82 -0.78 -16.00
C ALA A 108 -25.59 -1.39 -14.80
N THR A 109 -26.85 -1.75 -15.00
CA THR A 109 -27.73 -2.37 -13.99
C THR A 109 -27.74 -3.89 -14.04
N ALA A 110 -27.02 -4.52 -14.98
CA ALA A 110 -26.95 -5.97 -15.06
C ALA A 110 -26.17 -6.55 -13.88
N THR A 111 -26.65 -7.70 -13.40
CA THR A 111 -25.94 -8.58 -12.48
C THR A 111 -25.58 -9.88 -13.20
N THR A 112 -24.68 -10.66 -12.61
CA THR A 112 -24.37 -12.00 -13.13
C THR A 112 -25.64 -12.84 -13.19
N GLY A 113 -25.91 -13.42 -14.37
CA GLY A 113 -27.10 -14.24 -14.59
C GLY A 113 -27.29 -14.61 -16.05
N SER A 114 -28.38 -15.32 -16.34
CA SER A 114 -28.67 -15.78 -17.70
C SER A 114 -28.98 -14.61 -18.65
N ILE A 115 -28.68 -14.83 -19.93
CA ILE A 115 -29.18 -14.02 -21.03
C ILE A 115 -30.54 -14.57 -21.41
N ALA A 116 -31.58 -13.74 -21.48
CA ALA A 116 -32.88 -14.11 -22.02
C ALA A 116 -33.20 -13.31 -23.27
N VAL A 117 -33.64 -13.99 -24.34
CA VAL A 117 -34.01 -13.39 -25.63
C VAL A 117 -35.48 -13.69 -25.87
N SER A 118 -36.31 -12.66 -25.90
CA SER A 118 -37.75 -12.76 -26.11
C SER A 118 -38.14 -12.37 -27.53
N THR A 119 -39.00 -13.18 -28.13
CA THR A 119 -39.63 -12.98 -29.45
C THR A 119 -41.13 -13.25 -29.33
N PRO A 120 -41.96 -12.93 -30.35
CA PRO A 120 -43.36 -13.35 -30.37
C PRO A 120 -43.58 -14.87 -30.28
N GLY A 121 -42.59 -15.69 -30.68
CA GLY A 121 -42.64 -17.15 -30.58
C GLY A 121 -42.27 -17.71 -29.20
N GLY A 122 -41.84 -16.86 -28.25
CA GLY A 122 -41.44 -17.26 -26.90
C GLY A 122 -40.08 -16.68 -26.48
N THR A 123 -39.55 -17.18 -25.34
CA THR A 123 -38.28 -16.73 -24.76
C THR A 123 -37.27 -17.87 -24.70
N ALA A 124 -36.05 -17.62 -25.17
CA ALA A 124 -34.90 -18.50 -24.99
C ALA A 124 -34.00 -17.95 -23.89
N THR A 125 -33.48 -18.83 -23.03
CA THR A 125 -32.59 -18.46 -21.93
C THR A 125 -31.27 -19.23 -22.05
N SER A 126 -30.15 -18.57 -21.77
CA SER A 126 -28.85 -19.22 -21.76
C SER A 126 -28.76 -20.26 -20.64
N THR A 127 -28.14 -21.40 -20.95
CA THR A 127 -27.94 -22.50 -19.98
C THR A 127 -26.85 -22.20 -18.96
N THR A 128 -25.85 -21.40 -19.36
CA THR A 128 -24.82 -20.86 -18.47
C THR A 128 -25.05 -19.36 -18.23
N PRO A 129 -24.72 -18.82 -17.04
CA PRO A 129 -24.84 -17.40 -16.78
C PRO A 129 -23.72 -16.61 -17.48
N LEU A 130 -24.03 -15.40 -17.93
CA LEU A 130 -23.04 -14.39 -18.25
C LEU A 130 -22.49 -13.82 -16.94
N THR A 131 -21.17 -13.87 -16.75
CA THR A 131 -20.54 -13.29 -15.55
C THR A 131 -20.31 -11.80 -15.77
N VAL A 132 -21.10 -10.98 -15.09
CA VAL A 132 -20.96 -9.52 -15.10
C VAL A 132 -19.98 -9.11 -14.01
N LEU A 133 -18.84 -8.59 -14.44
CA LEU A 133 -17.80 -8.06 -13.56
C LEU A 133 -18.16 -6.65 -13.09
N PRO A 134 -17.80 -6.24 -11.86
CA PRO A 134 -17.95 -4.86 -11.43
C PRO A 134 -17.10 -3.92 -12.30
N PRO A 135 -17.31 -2.59 -12.26
CA PRO A 135 -16.40 -1.64 -12.89
C PRO A 135 -14.95 -1.81 -12.40
N ALA A 136 -13.99 -1.31 -13.17
CA ALA A 136 -12.58 -1.30 -12.76
C ALA A 136 -12.41 -0.65 -11.37
N SER A 137 -11.36 -1.05 -10.65
CA SER A 137 -11.03 -0.43 -9.37
C SER A 137 -10.63 1.02 -9.57
N THR A 138 -10.92 1.86 -8.58
CA THR A 138 -10.42 3.24 -8.53
C THR A 138 -9.70 3.46 -7.22
N ILE A 139 -8.63 4.24 -7.23
CA ILE A 139 -7.92 4.66 -6.02
C ILE A 139 -8.19 6.16 -5.87
N THR A 140 -8.95 6.54 -4.84
CA THR A 140 -9.29 7.96 -4.59
C THR A 140 -8.25 8.63 -3.71
N SER A 141 -7.70 7.91 -2.73
CA SER A 141 -6.63 8.40 -1.87
C SER A 141 -5.86 7.25 -1.23
N PHE A 142 -4.72 7.60 -0.62
CA PHE A 142 -3.96 6.69 0.23
C PHE A 142 -3.25 7.48 1.33
N THR A 143 -2.97 6.82 2.45
CA THR A 143 -2.26 7.40 3.60
C THR A 143 -1.36 6.36 4.28
N PRO A 144 -0.13 6.73 4.68
CA PRO A 144 0.53 8.02 4.44
C PRO A 144 0.94 8.24 2.97
N ALA A 145 1.19 9.49 2.58
CA ALA A 145 1.65 9.86 1.23
C ALA A 145 3.15 9.59 0.98
N SER A 146 3.91 9.43 2.07
CA SER A 146 5.31 9.02 2.08
C SER A 146 5.53 7.95 3.13
N ALA A 147 6.29 6.91 2.81
CA ALA A 147 6.48 5.76 3.68
C ALA A 147 7.85 5.13 3.47
N PHE A 148 8.45 4.61 4.55
CA PHE A 148 9.60 3.72 4.45
C PHE A 148 9.16 2.33 3.97
N PRO A 149 10.06 1.56 3.35
CA PRO A 149 9.84 0.13 3.17
C PRO A 149 9.50 -0.58 4.49
N GLY A 150 8.56 -1.51 4.44
CA GLY A 150 8.00 -2.21 5.60
C GLY A 150 6.83 -1.49 6.27
N ALA A 151 6.59 -0.20 5.99
CA ALA A 151 5.45 0.52 6.54
C ALA A 151 4.13 0.11 5.86
N THR A 152 3.02 0.18 6.60
CA THR A 152 1.68 -0.06 6.07
C THR A 152 1.11 1.22 5.46
N VAL A 153 0.57 1.13 4.25
CA VAL A 153 -0.19 2.19 3.57
C VAL A 153 -1.64 1.72 3.39
N THR A 154 -2.59 2.59 3.76
CA THR A 154 -4.02 2.36 3.59
C THR A 154 -4.53 3.11 2.37
N LEU A 155 -5.17 2.40 1.45
CA LEU A 155 -5.81 2.93 0.25
C LEU A 155 -7.32 3.04 0.45
N THR A 156 -7.89 4.10 -0.09
CA THR A 156 -9.34 4.30 -0.21
C THR A 156 -9.72 4.40 -1.68
N GLY A 157 -10.87 3.82 -2.04
CA GLY A 157 -11.31 3.77 -3.43
C GLY A 157 -12.57 2.94 -3.64
N THR A 158 -12.68 2.27 -4.79
CA THR A 158 -13.81 1.41 -5.14
C THR A 158 -13.37 0.11 -5.80
N ASN A 159 -14.22 -0.91 -5.71
CA ASN A 159 -14.09 -2.21 -6.37
C ASN A 159 -12.76 -2.94 -6.09
N PHE A 160 -12.26 -2.87 -4.85
CA PHE A 160 -11.03 -3.60 -4.45
C PHE A 160 -11.24 -5.10 -4.20
N THR A 161 -12.48 -5.55 -4.03
CA THR A 161 -12.80 -6.98 -3.85
C THR A 161 -12.29 -7.81 -5.02
N GLY A 162 -11.56 -8.88 -4.72
CA GLY A 162 -10.97 -9.75 -5.75
C GLY A 162 -9.67 -9.21 -6.36
N ALA A 163 -9.02 -8.23 -5.75
CA ALA A 163 -7.69 -7.78 -6.17
C ALA A 163 -6.68 -8.94 -6.24
N THR A 164 -6.08 -9.13 -7.42
CA THR A 164 -5.12 -10.20 -7.73
C THR A 164 -3.67 -9.71 -7.71
N GLY A 165 -3.45 -8.41 -7.63
CA GLY A 165 -2.12 -7.83 -7.49
C GLY A 165 -2.16 -6.38 -7.09
N VAL A 166 -1.09 -5.95 -6.42
CA VAL A 166 -0.82 -4.55 -6.10
C VAL A 166 0.63 -4.25 -6.47
N THR A 167 0.90 -3.09 -7.05
CA THR A 167 2.27 -2.62 -7.31
C THR A 167 2.47 -1.21 -6.78
N VAL A 168 3.69 -0.88 -6.38
CA VAL A 168 4.14 0.47 -6.00
C VAL A 168 5.33 0.81 -6.88
N GLY A 169 5.21 1.84 -7.72
CA GLY A 169 6.28 2.22 -8.66
C GLY A 169 6.68 1.06 -9.59
N GLY A 170 5.72 0.21 -9.96
CA GLY A 170 5.94 -0.98 -10.79
C GLY A 170 6.49 -2.21 -10.04
N VAL A 171 6.84 -2.08 -8.75
CA VAL A 171 7.32 -3.20 -7.94
C VAL A 171 6.13 -3.93 -7.30
N ALA A 172 6.07 -5.25 -7.45
CA ALA A 172 5.01 -6.07 -6.88
C ALA A 172 5.02 -6.02 -5.35
N VAL A 173 3.83 -5.82 -4.78
CA VAL A 173 3.59 -5.87 -3.34
C VAL A 173 3.24 -7.29 -2.95
N ALA A 174 4.11 -7.94 -2.17
CA ALA A 174 3.90 -9.30 -1.70
C ALA A 174 2.81 -9.41 -0.61
N THR A 175 2.67 -8.37 0.22
CA THR A 175 1.76 -8.37 1.37
C THR A 175 0.76 -7.22 1.27
N TYR A 176 -0.49 -7.55 0.96
CA TYR A 176 -1.62 -6.63 1.01
C TYR A 176 -2.87 -7.34 1.52
N SER A 177 -3.81 -6.58 2.06
CA SER A 177 -5.09 -7.08 2.56
C SER A 177 -6.23 -6.24 2.01
N VAL A 178 -7.18 -6.88 1.34
CA VAL A 178 -8.45 -6.25 0.96
C VAL A 178 -9.36 -6.27 2.18
N VAL A 179 -9.49 -5.13 2.85
CA VAL A 179 -10.35 -5.01 4.05
C VAL A 179 -11.82 -5.06 3.64
N ASN A 180 -12.17 -4.35 2.57
CA ASN A 180 -13.49 -4.37 1.94
C ASN A 180 -13.40 -3.77 0.52
N ALA A 181 -14.53 -3.58 -0.15
CA ALA A 181 -14.57 -3.07 -1.53
C ALA A 181 -13.98 -1.65 -1.70
N THR A 182 -13.86 -0.87 -0.63
CA THR A 182 -13.39 0.52 -0.65
C THR A 182 -12.09 0.76 0.10
N THR A 183 -11.58 -0.26 0.81
CA THR A 183 -10.38 -0.15 1.65
C THR A 183 -9.44 -1.33 1.41
N LEU A 184 -8.18 -1.02 1.09
CA LEU A 184 -7.10 -2.00 0.95
C LEU A 184 -5.89 -1.51 1.74
N THR A 185 -5.22 -2.38 2.48
CA THR A 185 -3.93 -2.06 3.11
C THR A 185 -2.82 -2.80 2.38
N LEU A 186 -1.64 -2.18 2.29
CA LEU A 186 -0.44 -2.79 1.72
C LEU A 186 0.76 -2.53 2.61
N VAL A 187 1.76 -3.41 2.57
CA VAL A 187 3.08 -3.20 3.17
C VAL A 187 4.06 -2.82 2.07
N VAL A 188 4.73 -1.66 2.20
CA VAL A 188 5.66 -1.16 1.18
C VAL A 188 6.84 -2.14 1.01
N PRO A 189 7.10 -2.68 -0.19
CA PRO A 189 8.23 -3.60 -0.40
C PRO A 189 9.60 -2.97 -0.16
N ASN A 190 10.57 -3.78 0.28
CA ASN A 190 11.98 -3.36 0.46
C ASN A 190 12.65 -2.85 -0.83
N THR A 191 12.18 -3.32 -1.98
CA THR A 191 12.68 -2.94 -3.30
C THR A 191 11.79 -1.91 -4.01
N ALA A 192 10.75 -1.39 -3.33
CA ALA A 192 9.83 -0.43 -3.92
C ALA A 192 10.54 0.87 -4.29
N GLN A 193 10.10 1.47 -5.38
CA GLN A 193 10.53 2.79 -5.81
C GLN A 193 9.36 3.76 -5.70
N THR A 194 9.66 5.05 -5.54
CA THR A 194 8.64 6.11 -5.62
C THR A 194 7.88 6.00 -6.93
N GLY A 195 6.55 5.97 -6.86
CA GLY A 195 5.72 5.87 -8.05
C GLY A 195 4.25 5.60 -7.73
N LEU A 196 3.45 5.47 -8.77
CA LEU A 196 2.01 5.23 -8.63
C LEU A 196 1.73 3.87 -8.01
N ILE A 197 0.62 3.79 -7.28
CA ILE A 197 0.08 2.53 -6.79
C ILE A 197 -0.90 2.00 -7.84
N VAL A 198 -0.77 0.74 -8.22
CA VAL A 198 -1.69 0.08 -9.16
C VAL A 198 -2.29 -1.14 -8.49
N ILE A 199 -3.62 -1.23 -8.48
CA ILE A 199 -4.36 -2.44 -8.07
C ILE A 199 -4.87 -3.13 -9.34
N THR A 200 -4.61 -4.42 -9.46
CA THR A 200 -5.16 -5.27 -10.52
C THR A 200 -6.31 -6.09 -9.96
N THR A 201 -7.45 -6.06 -10.64
CA THR A 201 -8.63 -6.90 -10.38
C THR A 201 -9.03 -7.62 -11.66
N PRO A 202 -9.93 -8.63 -11.61
CA PRO A 202 -10.50 -9.23 -12.82
C PRO A 202 -11.18 -8.23 -13.76
N SER A 203 -11.65 -7.10 -13.22
CA SER A 203 -12.31 -6.02 -13.96
C SER A 203 -11.35 -5.02 -14.61
N GLY A 204 -10.04 -5.18 -14.42
CA GLY A 204 -9.02 -4.26 -14.94
C GLY A 204 -8.12 -3.69 -13.84
N THR A 205 -7.52 -2.53 -14.11
CA THR A 205 -6.59 -1.88 -13.17
C THR A 205 -7.13 -0.55 -12.67
N GLY A 206 -6.85 -0.26 -11.40
CA GLY A 206 -7.04 1.05 -10.79
C GLY A 206 -5.69 1.63 -10.42
N THR A 207 -5.44 2.87 -10.80
CA THR A 207 -4.16 3.56 -10.59
C THR A 207 -4.37 4.81 -9.75
N SER A 208 -3.47 5.06 -8.78
CA SER A 208 -3.49 6.30 -8.01
C SER A 208 -3.16 7.50 -8.90
N THR A 209 -3.71 8.67 -8.58
CA THR A 209 -3.44 9.90 -9.33
C THR A 209 -2.13 10.57 -8.92
N THR A 210 -1.65 10.28 -7.71
CA THR A 210 -0.37 10.75 -7.16
C THR A 210 0.53 9.57 -6.81
N PRO A 211 1.87 9.74 -6.87
CA PRO A 211 2.79 8.69 -6.48
C PRO A 211 2.89 8.57 -4.95
N LEU A 212 3.06 7.35 -4.46
CA LEU A 212 3.57 7.12 -3.11
C LEU A 212 5.06 7.47 -3.11
N THR A 213 5.47 8.34 -2.20
CA THR A 213 6.89 8.65 -1.99
C THR A 213 7.52 7.56 -1.12
N VAL A 214 8.34 6.70 -1.72
CA VAL A 214 9.10 5.70 -0.97
C VAL A 214 10.36 6.37 -0.42
N LEU A 215 10.46 6.44 0.90
CA LEU A 215 11.59 7.04 1.59
C LEU A 215 12.79 6.09 1.55
N PRO A 216 14.02 6.59 1.37
CA PRO A 216 15.20 5.74 1.39
C PRO A 216 15.34 5.09 2.75
N LEU A 217 15.51 3.77 2.79
CA LEU A 217 15.71 3.04 4.05
C LEU A 217 17.13 3.24 4.58
N TYR A 218 18.09 3.46 3.68
CA TYR A 218 19.51 3.46 3.99
C TYR A 218 20.20 4.80 3.71
N VAL A 219 21.21 5.11 4.53
CA VAL A 219 22.24 6.12 4.32
C VAL A 219 23.47 5.42 3.77
N ASN A 220 23.83 5.75 2.52
CA ASN A 220 25.03 5.23 1.89
C ASN A 220 26.26 5.96 2.45
N VAL A 221 27.20 5.22 3.03
CA VAL A 221 28.42 5.80 3.63
C VAL A 221 29.43 6.26 2.58
N GLY A 222 29.31 5.80 1.33
CA GLY A 222 30.22 6.09 0.23
C GLY A 222 31.23 4.97 -0.02
N SER A 223 32.35 5.33 -0.62
CA SER A 223 33.45 4.41 -0.97
C SER A 223 34.81 5.07 -0.76
N GLY A 224 35.88 4.26 -0.78
CA GLY A 224 37.24 4.72 -0.54
C GLY A 224 37.44 5.33 0.85
N ASP A 225 38.46 6.18 0.99
CA ASP A 225 38.83 6.80 2.26
C ASP A 225 37.66 7.55 2.94
N LEU A 226 36.96 8.41 2.20
CA LEU A 226 35.81 9.15 2.75
C LEU A 226 34.65 8.23 3.13
N GLY A 227 34.47 7.12 2.39
CA GLY A 227 33.50 6.09 2.74
C GLY A 227 33.80 5.43 4.08
N VAL A 228 35.07 5.11 4.34
CA VAL A 228 35.51 4.55 5.62
C VAL A 228 35.34 5.56 6.75
N LEU A 229 35.65 6.84 6.51
CA LEU A 229 35.46 7.89 7.52
C LEU A 229 33.97 8.14 7.82
N ASN A 230 33.08 8.12 6.82
CA ASN A 230 31.64 8.21 7.04
C ASN A 230 31.08 6.98 7.76
N TYR A 231 31.62 5.80 7.49
CA TYR A 231 31.30 4.59 8.22
C TYR A 231 31.72 4.70 9.69
N ALA A 232 32.95 5.12 9.98
CA ALA A 232 33.39 5.39 11.35
C ALA A 232 32.49 6.46 12.02
N TYR A 233 32.23 7.57 11.32
CA TYR A 233 31.35 8.65 11.80
C TYR A 233 29.94 8.16 12.13
N ALA A 234 29.40 7.20 11.38
CA ALA A 234 28.10 6.59 11.68
C ALA A 234 28.12 5.81 13.01
N LEU A 235 29.19 5.08 13.28
CA LEU A 235 29.35 4.31 14.52
C LEU A 235 29.50 5.24 15.72
N GLU A 236 30.35 6.27 15.61
CA GLU A 236 30.52 7.28 16.66
C GLU A 236 29.23 8.05 16.95
N GLN A 237 28.39 8.28 15.93
CA GLN A 237 27.07 8.86 16.13
C GLN A 237 26.16 7.94 16.97
N LEU A 238 26.18 6.64 16.70
CA LEU A 238 25.39 5.65 17.44
C LEU A 238 25.84 5.57 18.90
N GLU A 239 27.15 5.45 19.14
CA GLU A 239 27.72 5.31 20.49
C GLU A 239 27.51 6.58 21.32
N ALA A 240 27.76 7.74 20.72
CA ALA A 240 27.49 9.01 21.40
C ALA A 240 25.99 9.18 21.74
N ALA A 241 25.08 8.78 20.83
CA ALA A 241 23.64 8.80 21.10
C ALA A 241 23.24 7.81 22.19
N PHE A 242 23.85 6.62 22.21
CA PHE A 242 23.61 5.61 23.24
C PHE A 242 23.99 6.12 24.62
N TYR A 243 25.19 6.67 24.80
CA TYR A 243 25.60 7.19 26.11
C TYR A 243 24.80 8.42 26.56
N GLU A 244 24.36 9.27 25.63
CA GLU A 244 23.42 10.34 25.94
C GLU A 244 22.05 9.80 26.40
N ALA A 245 21.59 8.67 25.85
CA ALA A 245 20.39 7.98 26.34
C ALA A 245 20.62 7.37 27.73
N VAL A 246 21.76 6.73 27.97
CA VAL A 246 22.14 6.17 29.28
C VAL A 246 22.16 7.25 30.36
N LYS A 247 22.79 8.41 30.08
CA LYS A 247 22.87 9.55 31.03
C LYS A 247 21.50 10.11 31.42
N LYS A 248 20.48 9.96 30.57
CA LYS A 248 19.09 10.35 30.85
C LYS A 248 18.31 9.25 31.58
N GLY A 249 18.81 8.02 31.61
CA GLY A 249 18.16 6.86 32.22
C GLY A 249 18.20 6.85 33.76
N ALA A 250 17.20 6.21 34.37
CA ALA A 250 17.09 6.10 35.83
C ALA A 250 18.24 5.32 36.47
N TYR A 251 18.83 4.37 35.73
CA TYR A 251 20.01 3.63 36.15
C TYR A 251 21.19 4.58 36.44
N TYR A 252 21.55 5.44 35.47
CA TYR A 252 22.70 6.33 35.59
C TYR A 252 22.53 7.31 36.76
N ALA A 253 21.31 7.76 37.04
CA ALA A 253 21.01 8.59 38.20
C ALA A 253 21.33 7.92 39.55
N GLN A 254 21.31 6.58 39.61
CA GLN A 254 21.50 5.81 40.85
C GLN A 254 22.83 5.05 40.91
N ALA A 255 23.60 4.99 39.81
CA ALA A 255 24.85 4.26 39.75
C ALA A 255 25.90 4.78 40.77
N PRO A 256 26.89 3.96 41.17
CA PRO A 256 28.00 4.43 42.00
C PRO A 256 28.77 5.58 41.33
N VAL A 257 29.33 6.50 42.13
CA VAL A 257 30.03 7.71 41.63
C VAL A 257 31.12 7.37 40.62
N ALA A 258 31.94 6.35 40.91
CA ALA A 258 33.02 5.93 40.01
C ALA A 258 32.49 5.40 38.66
N GLU A 259 31.40 4.64 38.69
CA GLU A 259 30.78 4.10 37.48
C GLU A 259 30.10 5.20 36.65
N LYS A 260 29.42 6.16 37.30
CA LYS A 260 28.90 7.34 36.61
C LYS A 260 30.01 8.12 35.92
N GLN A 261 31.12 8.35 36.62
CA GLN A 261 32.26 9.09 36.08
C GLN A 261 32.84 8.35 34.86
N ALA A 262 33.04 7.04 34.96
CA ALA A 262 33.50 6.22 33.84
C ALA A 262 32.58 6.34 32.61
N LEU A 263 31.27 6.16 32.78
CA LEU A 263 30.30 6.28 31.68
C LEU A 263 30.20 7.71 31.13
N ALA A 264 30.39 8.73 31.97
CA ALA A 264 30.44 10.13 31.54
C ALA A 264 31.69 10.44 30.72
N ASP A 265 32.84 9.89 31.11
CA ASP A 265 34.09 10.08 30.39
C ASP A 265 34.06 9.39 29.02
N ILE A 266 33.54 8.16 28.94
CA ILE A 266 33.30 7.48 27.65
C ILE A 266 32.35 8.32 26.80
N SER A 267 31.20 8.75 27.36
CA SER A 267 30.26 9.64 26.66
C SER A 267 30.92 10.89 26.08
N ASN A 268 31.87 11.50 26.80
CA ASN A 268 32.61 12.66 26.32
C ASN A 268 33.56 12.29 25.17
N HIS A 269 34.24 11.14 25.25
CA HIS A 269 35.10 10.65 24.18
C HIS A 269 34.31 10.34 22.90
N GLU A 270 33.16 9.65 22.99
CA GLU A 270 32.31 9.38 21.82
C GLU A 270 31.84 10.66 21.14
N ASN A 271 31.46 11.67 21.94
CA ASN A 271 31.12 12.99 21.42
C ASN A 271 32.31 13.62 20.66
N VAL A 272 33.52 13.52 21.22
CA VAL A 272 34.74 14.07 20.60
C VAL A 272 35.13 13.31 19.33
N HIS A 273 35.05 11.98 19.32
CA HIS A 273 35.34 11.17 18.13
C HIS A 273 34.37 11.49 16.99
N ARG A 274 33.06 11.51 17.28
CA ARG A 274 32.02 11.93 16.34
C ARG A 274 32.30 13.31 15.76
N ASP A 275 32.55 14.29 16.61
CA ASP A 275 32.71 15.69 16.19
C ASP A 275 34.03 15.89 15.41
N LEU A 276 35.09 15.17 15.79
CA LEU A 276 36.34 15.11 15.05
C LEU A 276 36.13 14.58 13.64
N LEU A 277 35.45 13.44 13.49
CA LEU A 277 35.17 12.86 12.17
C LEU A 277 34.26 13.76 11.34
N ARG A 278 33.23 14.38 11.95
CA ARG A 278 32.38 15.37 11.28
C ARG A 278 33.21 16.52 10.71
N ASN A 279 34.16 17.03 11.48
CA ASN A 279 35.05 18.12 11.04
C ASN A 279 36.00 17.69 9.93
N VAL A 280 36.55 16.46 10.01
CA VAL A 280 37.42 15.90 8.96
C VAL A 280 36.66 15.68 7.64
N LEU A 281 35.42 15.21 7.73
CA LEU A 281 34.56 14.95 6.57
C LEU A 281 34.03 16.25 5.92
N GLY A 282 33.76 17.28 6.71
CA GLY A 282 33.19 18.55 6.25
C GLY A 282 31.87 18.33 5.50
N ASN A 283 31.78 18.86 4.28
CA ASN A 283 30.58 18.72 3.43
C ASN A 283 30.34 17.29 2.93
N ASN A 284 31.31 16.38 3.08
CA ASN A 284 31.17 14.97 2.71
C ASN A 284 30.55 14.13 3.84
N ALA A 285 30.31 14.72 5.01
CA ALA A 285 29.73 14.00 6.12
C ALA A 285 28.30 13.55 5.79
N ILE A 286 28.00 12.28 6.06
CA ILE A 286 26.63 11.80 6.04
C ILE A 286 25.75 12.60 7.02
N LYS A 287 24.44 12.55 6.80
CA LYS A 287 23.47 13.21 7.70
C LYS A 287 23.58 12.68 9.14
N THR A 288 23.00 13.44 10.07
CA THR A 288 22.78 12.94 11.43
C THR A 288 21.88 11.72 11.40
N LEU A 289 22.27 10.68 12.13
CA LEU A 289 21.51 9.43 12.22
C LEU A 289 20.49 9.49 13.36
N GLU A 290 19.33 8.91 13.11
CA GLU A 290 18.28 8.68 14.09
C GLU A 290 18.40 7.24 14.63
N THR A 291 18.47 7.12 15.95
CA THR A 291 18.72 5.86 16.66
C THR A 291 17.45 5.28 17.25
N ASP A 292 17.33 3.95 17.21
CA ASP A 292 16.29 3.18 17.90
C ASP A 292 16.93 2.32 19.00
N PHE A 293 16.81 2.76 20.25
CA PHE A 293 17.24 2.00 21.42
C PHE A 293 16.08 1.37 22.19
N SER A 294 14.91 1.22 21.56
CA SER A 294 13.71 0.64 22.22
C SER A 294 13.92 -0.78 22.74
N SER A 295 14.90 -1.50 22.18
CA SER A 295 15.30 -2.86 22.63
C SER A 295 16.21 -2.87 23.86
N ILE A 296 16.71 -1.71 24.32
CA ILE A 296 17.62 -1.59 25.45
C ILE A 296 16.88 -0.93 26.62
N ASP A 297 16.74 -1.67 27.73
CA ASP A 297 16.24 -1.09 28.97
C ASP A 297 17.32 -0.23 29.65
N VAL A 298 17.30 1.08 29.38
CA VAL A 298 18.21 2.08 29.98
C VAL A 298 17.98 2.31 31.48
N THR A 299 17.00 1.64 32.08
CA THR A 299 16.79 1.64 33.54
C THR A 299 17.51 0.49 34.24
N SER A 300 18.00 -0.50 33.49
CA SER A 300 18.68 -1.67 34.01
C SER A 300 20.19 -1.59 33.84
N ARG A 301 20.94 -1.64 34.95
CA ARG A 301 22.41 -1.69 34.94
C ARG A 301 22.93 -2.82 34.05
N SER A 302 22.37 -4.02 34.16
CA SER A 302 22.85 -5.19 33.43
C SER A 302 22.63 -5.06 31.93
N GLN A 303 21.47 -4.53 31.50
CA GLN A 303 21.22 -4.31 30.07
C GLN A 303 22.05 -3.15 29.52
N VAL A 304 22.22 -2.06 30.26
CA VAL A 304 23.07 -0.93 29.86
C VAL A 304 24.52 -1.39 29.69
N LEU A 305 25.10 -2.09 30.66
CA LEU A 305 26.48 -2.53 30.55
C LEU A 305 26.68 -3.64 29.50
N ALA A 306 25.66 -4.49 29.26
CA ALA A 306 25.71 -5.45 28.17
C ALA A 306 25.70 -4.76 26.80
N ALA A 307 24.84 -3.75 26.62
CA ALA A 307 24.80 -2.96 25.40
C ALA A 307 26.09 -2.14 25.20
N ALA A 308 26.60 -1.50 26.26
CA ALA A 308 27.87 -0.80 26.24
C ALA A 308 29.00 -1.75 25.81
N ARG A 309 29.11 -2.94 26.41
CA ARG A 309 30.11 -3.93 26.03
C ARG A 309 30.02 -4.28 24.54
N GLN A 310 28.80 -4.50 24.06
CA GLN A 310 28.57 -4.81 22.66
C GLN A 310 29.00 -3.68 21.73
N PHE A 311 28.70 -2.43 22.06
CA PHE A 311 29.10 -1.27 21.26
C PHE A 311 30.62 -1.09 21.28
N GLU A 312 31.25 -1.01 22.46
CA GLU A 312 32.71 -0.80 22.54
C GLU A 312 33.51 -1.92 21.86
N ASP A 313 33.13 -3.18 22.07
CA ASP A 313 33.80 -4.31 21.42
C ASP A 313 33.59 -4.26 19.89
N LEU A 314 32.41 -3.83 19.44
CA LEU A 314 32.08 -3.68 18.02
C LEU A 314 32.82 -2.51 17.38
N GLY A 315 32.98 -1.38 18.09
CA GLY A 315 33.75 -0.22 17.67
C GLY A 315 35.20 -0.61 17.35
N VAL A 316 35.87 -1.31 18.28
CA VAL A 316 37.23 -1.83 18.05
C VAL A 316 37.30 -2.72 16.81
N ALA A 317 36.40 -3.71 16.72
CA ALA A 317 36.37 -4.66 15.62
C ALA A 317 36.05 -3.99 14.27
N ALA A 318 35.23 -2.94 14.28
CA ALA A 318 34.82 -2.16 13.12
C ALA A 318 35.97 -1.31 12.57
N TYR A 319 36.67 -0.56 13.43
CA TYR A 319 37.83 0.23 13.03
C TYR A 319 38.93 -0.64 12.41
N ASN A 320 39.32 -1.72 13.10
CA ASN A 320 40.34 -2.65 12.59
C ASN A 320 39.89 -3.35 11.31
N GLY A 321 38.60 -3.66 11.20
CA GLY A 321 38.02 -4.32 10.04
C GLY A 321 37.99 -3.44 8.80
N ALA A 322 37.68 -2.15 8.97
CA ALA A 322 37.58 -1.17 7.89
C ALA A 322 38.92 -0.50 7.54
N ALA A 323 39.89 -0.45 8.47
CA ALA A 323 41.19 0.20 8.26
C ALA A 323 41.93 -0.28 7.01
N ARG A 324 41.71 -1.53 6.58
CA ARG A 324 42.27 -2.10 5.35
C ARG A 324 41.86 -1.37 4.06
N PHE A 325 40.78 -0.60 4.10
CA PHE A 325 40.25 0.16 2.97
C PHE A 325 40.76 1.62 2.95
N LEU A 326 41.51 2.03 3.98
CA LEU A 326 42.15 3.33 4.01
C LEU A 326 43.43 3.32 3.17
N THR A 327 43.54 4.27 2.25
CA THR A 327 44.74 4.48 1.42
C THR A 327 45.50 5.73 1.86
N ASN A 328 44.83 6.69 2.48
CA ASN A 328 45.47 7.89 2.99
C ASN A 328 46.14 7.61 4.36
N PRO A 329 47.46 7.77 4.48
CA PRO A 329 48.17 7.50 5.74
C PRO A 329 47.75 8.42 6.88
N ALA A 330 47.29 9.65 6.60
CA ALA A 330 46.78 10.55 7.63
C ALA A 330 45.47 10.04 8.24
N TYR A 331 44.59 9.46 7.43
CA TYR A 331 43.35 8.86 7.90
C TYR A 331 43.59 7.53 8.62
N LEU A 332 44.54 6.73 8.16
CA LEU A 332 44.95 5.52 8.89
C LEU A 332 45.53 5.88 10.26
N ALA A 333 46.38 6.91 10.35
CA ALA A 333 46.91 7.39 11.62
C ALA A 333 45.80 7.97 12.53
N LEU A 334 44.81 8.65 11.96
CA LEU A 334 43.64 9.13 12.71
C LEU A 334 42.82 7.96 13.27
N ALA A 335 42.47 6.98 12.44
CA ALA A 335 41.75 5.77 12.86
C ALA A 335 42.51 5.01 13.96
N GLY A 336 43.84 4.90 13.83
CA GLY A 336 44.71 4.29 14.84
C GLY A 336 44.68 5.01 16.20
N LYS A 337 44.46 6.33 16.22
CA LYS A 337 44.29 7.08 17.47
C LYS A 337 42.95 6.77 18.12
N ILE A 338 41.86 6.77 17.34
CA ILE A 338 40.51 6.52 17.86
C ILE A 338 40.40 5.09 18.39
N VAL A 339 40.75 4.08 17.59
CA VAL A 339 40.64 2.66 18.01
C VAL A 339 41.47 2.34 19.27
N SER A 340 42.55 3.09 19.53
CA SER A 340 43.34 2.93 20.75
C SER A 340 42.62 3.41 22.01
N VAL A 341 41.70 4.37 21.85
CA VAL A 341 40.79 4.87 22.90
C VAL A 341 39.61 3.90 23.04
N GLU A 342 38.99 3.48 21.94
CA GLU A 342 37.93 2.46 21.93
C GLU A 342 38.34 1.18 22.68
N ALA A 343 39.56 0.70 22.46
CA ALA A 343 40.07 -0.49 23.16
C ALA A 343 40.16 -0.29 24.69
N ARG A 344 40.34 0.95 25.17
CA ARG A 344 40.34 1.27 26.61
C ARG A 344 38.92 1.33 27.15
N HIS A 345 37.96 1.85 26.38
CA HIS A 345 36.55 1.82 26.74
C HIS A 345 36.05 0.38 26.85
N ALA A 346 36.31 -0.45 25.84
CA ALA A 346 35.96 -1.87 25.83
C ALA A 346 36.50 -2.61 27.07
N GLY A 347 37.79 -2.39 27.40
CA GLY A 347 38.40 -2.97 28.60
C GLY A 347 37.74 -2.50 29.91
N LEU A 348 37.45 -1.20 30.03
CA LEU A 348 36.79 -0.64 31.21
C LEU A 348 35.35 -1.16 31.38
N ILE A 349 34.57 -1.20 30.29
CA ILE A 349 33.20 -1.73 30.34
C ILE A 349 33.20 -3.21 30.70
N ARG A 350 34.15 -4.00 30.17
CA ARG A 350 34.30 -5.41 30.56
C ARG A 350 34.55 -5.55 32.06
N ASP A 351 35.46 -4.76 32.64
CA ASP A 351 35.71 -4.75 34.09
C ASP A 351 34.45 -4.36 34.91
N LEU A 352 33.67 -3.40 34.43
CA LEU A 352 32.39 -3.00 35.06
C LEU A 352 31.30 -4.09 35.00
N VAL A 353 31.29 -4.89 33.92
CA VAL A 353 30.40 -6.06 33.77
C VAL A 353 30.85 -7.21 34.66
N SER A 354 32.15 -7.50 34.65
CA SER A 354 32.77 -8.58 35.42
C SER A 354 34.13 -8.11 35.93
N TYR A 355 34.20 -7.92 37.25
CA TYR A 355 35.40 -7.41 37.91
C TYR A 355 36.63 -8.26 37.58
N ASN A 356 37.73 -7.59 37.25
CA ASN A 356 39.00 -8.16 36.84
C ASN A 356 38.90 -9.01 35.56
N SER A 357 37.90 -8.74 34.72
CA SER A 357 37.87 -9.22 33.34
C SER A 357 38.56 -8.20 32.43
N PHE A 358 39.25 -8.68 31.40
CA PHE A 358 40.03 -7.82 30.51
C PHE A 358 39.75 -8.16 29.05
N VAL A 359 40.11 -9.36 28.62
CA VAL A 359 39.91 -9.82 27.25
C VAL A 359 39.65 -11.32 27.24
N ASP A 360 38.69 -11.75 26.42
CA ASP A 360 38.30 -13.15 26.28
C ASP A 360 38.36 -13.59 24.81
N ALA A 361 38.21 -14.90 24.58
CA ALA A 361 38.27 -15.50 23.25
C ALA A 361 37.13 -15.05 22.30
N ASP A 362 36.16 -14.30 22.80
CA ASP A 362 35.06 -13.71 22.03
C ASP A 362 35.49 -12.51 21.18
N VAL A 363 36.56 -11.80 21.57
CA VAL A 363 37.10 -10.63 20.85
C VAL A 363 38.56 -10.77 20.45
N VAL A 364 39.31 -11.72 21.00
CA VAL A 364 40.71 -11.97 20.63
C VAL A 364 40.95 -13.43 20.27
N ASN A 365 41.72 -13.65 19.20
CA ASN A 365 42.29 -14.95 18.93
C ASN A 365 43.41 -15.24 19.96
N VAL A 366 43.11 -16.06 20.96
CA VAL A 366 44.03 -16.37 22.08
C VAL A 366 45.35 -17.03 21.65
N SER A 367 45.40 -17.65 20.47
CA SER A 367 46.63 -18.24 19.94
C SER A 367 47.53 -17.23 19.21
N ARG A 368 46.95 -16.13 18.71
CA ARG A 368 47.67 -15.11 17.92
C ARG A 368 47.81 -13.77 18.63
N GLY A 369 47.05 -13.53 19.70
CA GLY A 369 46.98 -12.24 20.38
C GLY A 369 46.43 -11.12 19.50
N LEU A 370 45.63 -11.45 18.48
CA LEU A 370 45.05 -10.49 17.54
C LEU A 370 43.54 -10.38 17.76
N GLU A 371 43.05 -9.15 17.70
CA GLU A 371 41.62 -8.83 17.74
C GLU A 371 40.86 -9.45 16.56
N LEU A 372 39.60 -9.84 16.79
CA LEU A 372 38.72 -10.49 15.83
C LEU A 372 37.92 -9.48 14.98
N SER A 373 38.66 -8.74 14.15
CA SER A 373 38.10 -7.65 13.32
C SER A 373 36.91 -8.09 12.45
N LYS A 374 35.92 -7.22 12.29
CA LYS A 374 34.69 -7.48 11.51
C LYS A 374 34.64 -6.65 10.24
N ARG A 375 34.27 -7.27 9.11
CA ARG A 375 34.06 -6.51 7.86
C ARG A 375 32.88 -5.53 8.03
N PRO A 376 32.90 -4.36 7.35
CA PRO A 376 31.82 -3.37 7.45
C PRO A 376 30.41 -3.94 7.26
N ALA A 377 30.23 -4.88 6.32
CA ALA A 377 28.93 -5.52 6.08
C ALA A 377 28.38 -6.27 7.31
N VAL A 378 29.25 -6.94 8.08
CA VAL A 378 28.86 -7.66 9.31
C VAL A 378 28.51 -6.66 10.42
N VAL A 379 29.27 -5.57 10.52
CA VAL A 379 29.00 -4.51 11.50
C VAL A 379 27.69 -3.79 11.17
N ALA A 380 27.43 -3.48 9.90
CA ALA A 380 26.20 -2.82 9.46
C ALA A 380 24.95 -3.67 9.75
N GLU A 381 25.03 -5.00 9.63
CA GLU A 381 23.91 -5.89 10.00
C GLU A 381 23.52 -5.71 11.48
N LEU A 382 24.51 -5.64 12.38
CA LEU A 382 24.30 -5.43 13.81
C LEU A 382 23.84 -4.00 14.12
N VAL A 383 24.52 -2.99 13.57
CA VAL A 383 24.23 -1.58 13.84
C VAL A 383 22.85 -1.17 13.33
N ASN A 384 22.39 -1.74 12.21
CA ASN A 384 21.08 -1.45 11.63
C ASN A 384 19.90 -1.94 12.47
N THR A 385 20.13 -2.70 13.55
CA THR A 385 19.09 -3.02 14.53
C THR A 385 18.88 -1.90 15.56
N TYR A 386 19.77 -0.91 15.61
CA TYR A 386 19.72 0.23 16.53
C TYR A 386 19.52 1.58 15.81
N LEU A 387 19.18 1.53 14.52
CA LEU A 387 18.97 2.71 13.68
C LEU A 387 17.56 2.70 13.11
N GLU A 388 16.91 3.85 13.19
CA GLU A 388 15.58 4.07 12.62
C GLU A 388 15.61 3.91 11.09
N PRO A 389 14.47 3.55 10.46
CA PRO A 389 14.33 3.60 9.01
C PRO A 389 14.78 4.95 8.45
N GLY A 390 15.58 4.94 7.39
CA GLY A 390 16.19 6.14 6.82
C GLY A 390 17.50 6.56 7.46
N SER A 391 17.94 5.89 8.53
CA SER A 391 19.26 6.07 9.14
C SER A 391 20.12 4.80 9.06
N LYS A 392 19.53 3.65 8.68
CA LYS A 392 20.27 2.39 8.49
C LYS A 392 21.42 2.56 7.51
N LEU A 393 22.55 1.91 7.72
CA LEU A 393 23.74 2.04 6.92
C LEU A 393 23.73 1.12 5.70
N ASP A 394 24.04 1.69 4.54
CA ASP A 394 24.48 0.96 3.35
C ASP A 394 25.99 1.14 3.21
N VAL A 395 26.72 0.03 3.45
CA VAL A 395 28.19 -0.06 3.39
C VAL A 395 28.68 -0.82 2.16
N SER A 396 27.82 -1.02 1.16
CA SER A 396 28.13 -1.82 -0.03
C SER A 396 29.30 -1.27 -0.87
N GLY A 397 29.64 0.01 -0.69
CA GLY A 397 30.79 0.69 -1.29
C GLY A 397 32.14 0.44 -0.62
N LEU A 398 32.19 -0.24 0.54
CA LEU A 398 33.43 -0.55 1.27
C LEU A 398 33.86 -2.01 1.01
N LYS A 399 34.66 -2.24 -0.03
CA LYS A 399 35.05 -3.57 -0.50
C LYS A 399 36.51 -3.69 -0.87
#